data_AF-A0A0V8DWA6-F1
#
_entry.id   AF-A0A0V8DWA6-F1
#
_cell.length_a   1.000
_cell.length_b   1.000
_cell.length_c   1.000
_cell.angle_alpha   90.00
_cell.angle_beta   90.00
_cell.angle_gamma   90.00
#
_symmetry.space_group_name_H-M   'P 1'
#
loop_
_entity.id
_entity.type
_entity.pdbx_description
1 polymer ?
#
loop_
_entity_poly.entity_id
_entity_poly.type
_entity_poly.pdbx_seq_one_letter_code
_entity_poly.pdbx_strand_id
1 'polypeptide(L)'
;MNKINLNVFDEEVKLELFADTYFSNHSLAIEAIEEETGENYKTVSVNLPECSYLLEDNEFFFDENNDLFNIKDVMINAGIMAVTNKVGASGFCQYPVCKLLVDLPRK
;
A
#
# COMPACT_ATOMS: atom_id res chain seq x y z
N MET A 1 14.15 -0.28 3.80
CA MET A 1 13.53 -1.33 4.61
C MET A 1 12.22 -1.68 3.94
N ASN A 2 12.04 -2.92 3.49
CA ASN A 2 10.87 -3.35 2.72
C ASN A 2 10.16 -4.57 3.33
N LYS A 3 10.62 -5.06 4.48
CA LYS A 3 9.99 -6.17 5.21
C LYS A 3 9.22 -5.63 6.41
N ILE A 4 8.06 -6.19 6.65
CA ILE A 4 7.19 -5.87 7.79
C ILE A 4 6.66 -7.15 8.40
N ASN A 5 6.36 -7.11 9.70
CA ASN A 5 5.69 -8.19 10.41
C ASN A 5 4.27 -7.74 10.74
N LEU A 6 3.30 -8.57 10.40
CA LEU A 6 1.89 -8.32 10.61
C LEU A 6 1.37 -9.34 11.63
N ASN A 7 0.78 -8.87 12.73
CA ASN A 7 0.13 -9.76 13.69
C ASN A 7 -1.32 -9.99 13.25
N VAL A 8 -1.61 -11.20 12.82
CA VAL A 8 -2.93 -11.63 12.35
C VAL A 8 -3.46 -12.64 13.36
N PHE A 9 -4.40 -12.20 14.20
CA PHE A 9 -4.83 -12.94 15.39
C PHE A 9 -3.64 -13.24 16.32
N ASP A 10 -3.27 -14.52 16.46
CA ASP A 10 -2.16 -14.99 17.30
C ASP A 10 -0.95 -15.46 16.45
N GLU A 11 -0.96 -15.17 15.14
CA GLU A 11 0.10 -15.56 14.21
C GLU A 11 0.84 -14.33 13.66
N GLU A 12 2.17 -14.42 13.58
CA GLU A 12 3.00 -13.41 12.94
C GLU A 12 3.20 -13.79 11.47
N VAL A 13 2.71 -12.94 10.56
CA VAL A 13 2.92 -13.09 9.11
C VAL A 13 4.02 -12.13 8.68
N LYS A 14 5.07 -12.67 8.05
CA LYS A 14 6.19 -11.88 7.51
C LYS A 14 5.91 -11.51 6.06
N LEU A 15 5.91 -10.22 5.79
CA LEU A 15 5.58 -9.69 4.47
C LEU A 15 6.77 -8.91 3.92
N GLU A 16 7.02 -9.09 2.62
CA GLU A 16 7.92 -8.25 1.84
C GLU A 16 7.10 -7.37 0.89
N LEU A 17 7.41 -6.07 0.90
CA LEU A 17 6.75 -5.05 0.11
C LEU A 17 7.48 -4.82 -1.21
N PHE A 18 6.71 -4.77 -2.30
CA PHE A 18 7.19 -4.49 -3.65
C PHE A 18 6.42 -3.30 -4.23
N ALA A 19 7.12 -2.53 -5.05
CA ALA A 19 6.52 -1.46 -5.84
C ALA A 19 6.40 -1.87 -7.30
N ASP A 20 5.27 -1.55 -7.91
CA ASP A 20 5.03 -1.67 -9.35
C ASP A 20 4.18 -0.46 -9.81
N THR A 21 3.54 -0.55 -10.96
CA THR A 21 2.65 0.45 -11.50
C THR A 21 1.40 -0.20 -12.05
N TYR A 22 0.25 0.44 -11.84
CA TYR A 22 -0.98 -0.01 -12.49
C TYR A 22 -0.90 0.24 -13.99
N PHE A 23 -1.25 -0.78 -14.78
CA PHE A 23 -1.20 -0.70 -16.24
C PHE A 23 -2.04 0.45 -16.85
N SER A 24 -3.17 0.79 -16.23
CA SER A 24 -4.14 1.72 -16.82
C SER A 24 -3.77 3.20 -16.73
N ASN A 25 -3.04 3.60 -15.69
CA ASN A 25 -2.76 5.01 -15.37
C ASN A 25 -1.33 5.25 -14.87
N HIS A 26 -0.50 4.20 -14.83
CA HIS A 26 0.88 4.22 -14.36
C HIS A 26 1.07 4.71 -12.92
N SER A 27 0.01 4.78 -12.11
CA SER A 27 0.14 5.15 -10.69
C SER A 27 0.83 4.04 -9.90
N LEU A 28 1.54 4.42 -8.85
CA LEU A 28 2.27 3.51 -7.97
C LEU A 28 1.34 2.43 -7.40
N ALA A 29 1.74 1.17 -7.58
CA ALA A 29 1.12 0.01 -6.98
C ALA A 29 2.05 -0.55 -5.89
N ILE A 30 1.50 -0.88 -4.73
CA ILE A 30 2.24 -1.52 -3.64
C ILE A 30 1.65 -2.89 -3.37
N GLU A 31 2.49 -3.93 -3.44
CA GLU A 31 2.12 -5.31 -3.12
C GLU A 31 2.83 -5.77 -1.85
N ALA A 32 2.11 -6.51 -1.01
CA ALA A 32 2.67 -7.26 0.10
C ALA A 32 2.66 -8.76 -0.26
N ILE A 33 3.83 -9.38 -0.22
CA ILE A 33 4.04 -10.79 -0.54
C ILE A 33 4.42 -11.50 0.75
N GLU A 34 3.81 -12.65 1.03
CA GLU A 34 4.19 -13.46 2.19
C GLU A 34 5.56 -14.14 1.95
N GLU A 35 6.48 -13.99 2.90
CA GLU A 35 7.87 -14.44 2.73
C GLU A 35 7.98 -15.97 2.68
N GLU A 36 7.12 -16.70 3.39
CA GLU A 36 7.20 -18.16 3.47
C GLU A 36 6.65 -18.85 2.22
N THR A 37 5.53 -18.35 1.68
CA THR A 37 4.83 -18.96 0.54
C THR A 37 5.22 -18.32 -0.79
N GLY A 38 5.68 -17.06 -0.77
CA GLY A 38 5.88 -16.25 -1.96
C GLY A 38 4.56 -15.80 -2.62
N GLU A 39 3.42 -16.07 -2.00
CA GLU A 39 2.11 -15.70 -2.52
C GLU A 39 1.78 -14.24 -2.25
N ASN A 40 0.96 -13.65 -3.12
CA ASN A 40 0.46 -12.31 -2.88
C ASN A 40 -0.48 -12.34 -1.67
N TYR A 41 -0.05 -11.69 -0.59
CA TYR A 41 -0.87 -11.53 0.60
C TYR A 41 -1.95 -10.49 0.35
N LYS A 42 -1.55 -9.31 -0.16
CA LYS A 42 -2.48 -8.23 -0.53
C LYS A 42 -1.83 -7.18 -1.43
N THR A 43 -2.63 -6.55 -2.30
CA THR A 43 -2.30 -5.24 -2.89
C THR A 43 -2.68 -4.12 -1.91
N VAL A 44 -1.68 -3.41 -1.39
CA VAL A 44 -1.83 -2.37 -0.36
C VAL A 44 -2.42 -1.08 -0.94
N SER A 45 -2.12 -0.80 -2.20
CA SER A 45 -2.68 0.34 -2.93
C SER A 45 -3.99 -0.03 -3.64
N VAL A 46 -4.76 0.99 -4.02
CA VAL A 46 -5.89 0.87 -4.94
C VAL A 46 -5.65 1.72 -6.19
N ASN A 47 -6.09 1.20 -7.34
CA ASN A 47 -6.05 1.94 -8.59
C ASN A 47 -7.30 2.81 -8.74
N LEU A 48 -7.12 4.14 -8.74
CA LEU A 48 -8.19 5.10 -9.00
C LEU A 48 -7.81 6.02 -10.17
N PRO A 49 -8.01 5.57 -11.44
CA PRO A 49 -7.65 6.35 -12.62
C PRO A 49 -8.30 7.74 -12.64
N GLU A 50 -9.59 7.81 -12.27
CA GLU A 50 -10.37 9.05 -12.22
C GLU A 50 -9.86 10.06 -11.19
N CYS A 51 -9.09 9.62 -10.19
CA CYS A 51 -8.51 10.46 -9.16
C CYS A 51 -6.99 10.66 -9.32
N SER A 52 -6.38 10.09 -10.37
CA SER A 52 -4.92 10.07 -10.53
C SER A 52 -4.26 11.47 -10.52
N TYR A 53 -5.00 12.50 -10.90
CA TYR A 53 -4.56 13.90 -10.84
C TYR A 53 -4.25 14.41 -9.42
N LEU A 54 -4.66 13.70 -8.36
CA LEU A 54 -4.35 14.02 -6.97
C LEU A 54 -2.96 13.54 -6.54
N LEU A 55 -2.39 12.57 -7.27
CA LEU A 55 -1.13 11.93 -6.91
C LEU A 55 0.06 12.74 -7.42
N GLU A 56 1.04 12.89 -6.54
CA GLU A 56 2.39 13.34 -6.85
C GLU A 56 3.35 12.14 -6.94
N ASP A 57 4.62 12.41 -7.23
CA ASP A 57 5.65 11.39 -7.26
C ASP A 57 5.73 10.62 -5.94
N ASN A 58 5.84 9.29 -6.04
CA ASN A 58 5.86 8.35 -4.93
C ASN A 58 4.61 8.35 -4.04
N GLU A 59 3.48 8.83 -4.56
CA GLU A 59 2.20 8.73 -3.88
C GLU A 59 1.29 7.66 -4.47
N PHE A 60 0.41 7.13 -3.64
CA PHE A 60 -0.59 6.13 -4.00
C PHE A 60 -1.83 6.27 -3.13
N PHE A 61 -2.97 5.75 -3.61
CA PHE A 61 -4.16 5.60 -2.80
C PHE A 61 -4.03 4.33 -1.96
N PHE A 62 -4.11 4.44 -0.64
CA PHE A 62 -4.05 3.28 0.24
C PHE A 62 -5.43 2.61 0.34
N ASP A 63 -5.47 1.29 0.20
CA ASP A 63 -6.70 0.50 0.30
C ASP A 63 -7.09 0.23 1.75
N GLU A 64 -7.59 1.28 2.41
CA GLU A 64 -8.07 1.24 3.80
C GLU A 64 -9.33 0.38 3.95
N ASN A 65 -10.15 0.29 2.91
CA ASN A 65 -11.42 -0.45 2.95
C ASN A 65 -11.22 -1.96 3.03
N ASN A 66 -10.05 -2.47 2.63
CA ASN A 66 -9.67 -3.87 2.79
C ASN A 66 -8.52 -4.04 3.80
N ASP A 67 -8.15 -3.03 4.59
CA ASP A 67 -7.07 -3.14 5.58
C ASP A 67 -7.56 -3.87 6.85
N LEU A 68 -7.60 -5.20 6.78
CA LEU A 68 -8.15 -6.04 7.84
C LEU A 68 -7.24 -6.15 9.08
N PHE A 69 -5.97 -5.75 9.01
CA PHE A 69 -4.95 -6.12 10.01
C PHE A 69 -3.96 -5.01 10.39
N ASN A 70 -4.34 -3.73 10.24
CA ASN A 70 -3.53 -2.57 10.59
C ASN A 70 -2.19 -2.49 9.81
N ILE A 71 -2.14 -2.96 8.56
CA ILE A 71 -0.92 -2.87 7.76
C ILE A 71 -0.48 -1.41 7.58
N LYS A 72 -1.46 -0.49 7.58
CA LYS A 72 -1.23 0.96 7.56
C LYS A 72 -0.33 1.41 8.71
N ASP A 73 -0.69 1.07 9.93
CA ASP A 73 0.04 1.51 11.13
C ASP A 73 1.42 0.87 11.19
N VAL A 74 1.55 -0.40 10.79
CA VAL A 74 2.85 -1.08 10.69
C VAL A 74 3.76 -0.36 9.71
N MET A 75 3.27 -0.03 8.52
CA MET A 75 4.06 0.68 7.50
C MET A 75 4.44 2.11 7.93
N ILE A 76 3.56 2.82 8.63
CA ILE A 76 3.85 4.17 9.16
C ILE A 76 4.90 4.10 10.28
N ASN A 77 4.73 3.20 11.25
CA ASN A 77 5.66 3.03 12.37
C ASN A 77 7.03 2.53 11.90
N ALA A 78 7.06 1.76 10.81
CA ALA A 78 8.28 1.34 10.13
C ALA A 78 8.93 2.47 9.30
N GLY A 79 8.29 3.64 9.15
CA GLY A 79 8.79 4.75 8.33
C GLY A 79 8.81 4.44 6.83
N ILE A 80 7.98 3.49 6.38
CA ILE A 80 7.86 3.09 4.97
C ILE A 80 6.95 4.06 4.22
N MET A 81 5.91 4.57 4.87
CA MET A 81 5.00 5.53 4.28
C MET A 81 4.55 6.59 5.29
N ALA A 82 3.99 7.69 4.77
CA ALA A 82 3.27 8.69 5.55
C ALA A 82 1.91 8.98 4.90
N VAL A 83 0.89 9.23 5.73
CA VAL A 83 -0.42 9.68 5.27
C VAL A 83 -0.34 11.17 4.91
N THR A 84 -0.91 11.55 3.78
CA THR A 84 -1.03 12.96 3.36
C THR A 84 -2.39 13.53 3.78
N ASN A 85 -2.66 14.79 3.43
CA ASN A 85 -3.99 15.39 3.64
C ASN A 85 -4.94 15.20 2.44
N LYS A 86 -4.53 14.43 1.42
CA LYS A 86 -5.32 14.20 0.20
C LYS A 86 -6.12 12.90 0.30
N VAL A 87 -7.30 12.89 -0.31
CA VAL A 87 -8.22 11.74 -0.32
C VAL A 87 -8.81 11.59 -1.71
N GLY A 88 -8.70 10.39 -2.28
CA GLY A 88 -9.40 9.99 -3.51
C GLY A 88 -10.73 9.32 -3.17
N ALA A 89 -11.71 9.43 -4.07
CA ALA A 89 -13.02 8.82 -3.88
C ALA A 89 -13.41 7.91 -5.04
N SER A 90 -14.10 6.81 -4.73
CA SER A 90 -14.72 5.93 -5.72
C SER A 90 -16.08 5.48 -5.18
N GLY A 91 -17.16 5.97 -5.81
CA GLY A 91 -18.52 5.78 -5.28
C GLY A 91 -18.66 6.35 -3.86
N PHE A 92 -19.00 5.50 -2.91
CA PHE A 92 -19.13 5.85 -1.49
C PHE A 92 -17.84 5.61 -0.67
N CYS A 93 -16.78 5.11 -1.31
CA CYS A 93 -15.53 4.78 -0.65
C CYS A 93 -14.54 5.94 -0.77
N GLN A 94 -13.83 6.21 0.32
CA GLN A 94 -12.73 7.17 0.38
C GLN A 94 -11.42 6.42 0.63
N TYR A 95 -10.35 6.89 0.01
CA TYR A 95 -9.04 6.27 0.06
C TYR A 95 -7.99 7.35 0.33
N PRO A 96 -7.28 7.29 1.48
CA PRO A 96 -6.26 8.28 1.79
C PRO A 96 -5.09 8.16 0.82
N VAL A 97 -4.57 9.29 0.39
CA VAL A 97 -3.30 9.32 -0.36
C VAL A 97 -2.16 9.20 0.64
N CYS A 98 -1.30 8.22 0.41
CA CYS A 98 -0.09 8.00 1.18
C CYS A 98 1.13 8.25 0.30
N LYS A 99 2.21 8.74 0.92
CA LYS A 99 3.51 8.95 0.30
C LYS A 99 4.46 7.85 0.73
N LEU A 100 5.07 7.16 -0.22
CA LEU A 100 6.14 6.21 0.01
C LEU A 100 7.43 6.97 0.37
N LEU A 101 8.09 6.56 1.46
CA LEU A 101 9.27 7.22 2.02
C LEU A 101 10.57 6.45 1.78
N VAL A 102 10.46 5.25 1.23
CA VAL A 102 11.58 4.32 0.98
C VAL A 102 11.51 3.81 -0.45
N ASP A 103 12.65 3.47 -1.03
CA ASP A 103 12.68 2.73 -2.29
C ASP A 103 12.36 1.26 -2.01
N LEU A 104 11.28 0.77 -2.61
CA LEU A 104 10.90 -0.64 -2.58
C LEU A 104 11.45 -1.36 -3.83
N PRO A 105 11.78 -2.66 -3.72
CA PRO A 105 12.13 -3.45 -4.89
C PRO A 105 10.99 -3.46 -5.91
N ARG A 106 11.36 -3.48 -7.19
CA ARG A 106 10.40 -3.65 -8.29
C ARG A 106 10.14 -5.13 -8.53
N LYS A 107 8.90 -5.45 -8.85
CA LYS A 107 8.48 -6.78 -9.29
C LYS A 107 8.48 -6.89 -10.81
#